data_AF-A0A382BGA8-F1
#
_entry.id   AF-A0A382BGA8-F1
#
_cell.length_a   1.000
_cell.length_b   1.000
_cell.length_c   1.000
_cell.angle_alpha   90.00
_cell.angle_beta   90.00
_cell.angle_gamma   90.00
#
_symmetry.space_group_name_H-M   'P 1'
#
loop_
_entity.id
_entity.type
_entity.pdbx_description
1 polymer ?
#
loop_
_entity_poly.entity_id
_entity_poly.type
_entity_poly.pdbx_seq_one_letter_code
_entity_poly.pdbx_strand_id
1 'polypeptide(L)'
;MATLDYKTADKRGYFKLDFLNVSLYKAIKDEDHLNKLIEREPLWTLLEHKEFVENLFHVGAHGTILEKMKPQSVEQLAIVLAIIRPGKRHLLGKTWNDLKETIWEKPKDNEYYFKKAHAIAYAMAIVVQMNLLCEEVTNW
;
A
#
# COMPACT_ATOMS: atom_id res chain seq x y z
N MET A 1 25.74 12.14 -10.57
CA MET A 1 24.98 11.26 -11.48
C MET A 1 25.94 10.23 -12.05
N ALA A 2 25.50 8.99 -12.26
CA ALA A 2 26.35 7.93 -12.81
C ALA A 2 26.54 8.09 -14.33
N THR A 3 27.71 7.72 -14.86
CA THR A 3 28.05 7.80 -16.28
C THR A 3 27.38 6.71 -17.14
N LEU A 4 26.80 5.69 -16.51
CA LEU A 4 26.11 4.57 -17.14
C LEU A 4 24.65 4.53 -16.72
N ASP A 5 23.76 4.12 -17.63
CA ASP A 5 22.38 3.80 -17.27
C ASP A 5 22.30 2.54 -16.40
N TYR A 6 21.25 2.44 -15.59
CA TYR A 6 21.14 1.35 -14.62
C TYR A 6 21.06 -0.04 -15.28
N LYS A 7 20.49 -0.17 -16.49
CA LYS A 7 20.37 -1.49 -17.16
C LYS A 7 21.74 -1.96 -17.63
N THR A 8 22.58 -1.04 -18.12
CA THR A 8 23.96 -1.37 -18.51
C THR A 8 24.81 -1.70 -17.29
N ALA A 9 24.66 -0.97 -16.18
CA ALA A 9 25.37 -1.26 -14.94
C ALA A 9 24.95 -2.64 -14.35
N ASP A 10 23.65 -2.93 -14.30
CA ASP A 10 23.09 -4.19 -13.82
C ASP A 10 23.60 -5.40 -14.63
N LYS A 11 23.61 -5.29 -15.97
CA LYS A 11 24.18 -6.33 -16.86
C LYS A 11 25.66 -6.60 -16.62
N ARG A 12 26.41 -5.64 -16.07
CA ARG A 12 27.83 -5.79 -15.73
C ARG A 12 28.05 -6.28 -14.29
N GLY A 13 26.98 -6.58 -13.56
CA GLY A 13 27.05 -7.07 -12.18
C GLY A 13 27.27 -5.98 -11.14
N TYR A 14 26.99 -4.71 -11.47
CA TYR A 14 27.09 -3.63 -10.48
C TYR A 14 25.97 -3.75 -9.46
N PHE A 15 26.30 -3.50 -8.19
CA PHE A 15 25.30 -3.44 -7.14
C PHE A 15 24.41 -2.21 -7.30
N LYS A 16 23.09 -2.42 -7.32
CA LYS A 16 22.09 -1.36 -7.50
C LYS A 16 21.54 -0.90 -6.15
N LEU A 17 21.59 0.41 -5.91
CA LEU A 17 20.92 1.08 -4.79
C LEU A 17 19.88 2.06 -5.34
N ASP A 18 18.61 1.86 -4.96
CA ASP A 18 17.52 2.78 -5.28
C ASP A 18 17.23 3.65 -4.05
N PHE A 19 17.44 4.97 -4.17
CA PHE A 19 17.03 5.93 -3.15
C PHE A 19 15.65 6.47 -3.49
N LEU A 20 14.63 6.04 -2.74
CA LEU A 20 13.26 6.49 -2.91
C LEU A 20 12.89 7.44 -1.78
N ASN A 21 12.41 8.63 -2.12
CA ASN A 21 11.86 9.54 -1.13
C ASN A 21 10.42 9.11 -0.82
N VAL A 22 10.22 8.52 0.37
CA VAL A 22 8.89 8.16 0.86
C VAL A 22 8.46 9.22 1.86
N SER A 23 7.56 10.11 1.42
CA SER A 23 7.15 11.30 2.18
C SER A 23 6.53 11.00 3.54
N LEU A 24 5.98 9.79 3.73
CA LEU A 24 5.44 9.30 5.00
C LEU A 24 6.43 9.50 6.15
N TYR A 25 7.71 9.21 5.94
CA TYR A 25 8.73 9.29 6.98
C TYR A 25 9.11 10.71 7.38
N LYS A 26 8.68 11.75 6.64
CA LYS A 26 9.01 13.14 6.99
C LYS A 26 8.39 13.59 8.31
N ALA A 27 7.22 13.06 8.65
CA ALA A 27 6.50 13.37 9.88
C ALA A 27 6.76 12.36 11.00
N ILE A 28 7.58 11.33 10.74
CA ILE A 28 7.98 10.34 11.74
C ILE A 28 9.18 10.89 12.51
N LYS A 29 9.01 11.08 13.82
CA LYS A 29 10.01 11.65 14.74
C LYS A 29 11.19 10.69 15.00
N ASP A 30 10.89 9.44 15.32
CA ASP A 30 11.85 8.39 15.66
C ASP A 30 11.23 6.98 15.50
N GLU A 31 12.00 5.94 15.82
CA GLU A 31 11.57 4.54 15.75
C GLU A 31 10.44 4.22 16.72
N ASP A 32 10.48 4.75 17.94
CA ASP A 32 9.44 4.53 18.95
C ASP A 32 8.09 5.11 18.51
N HIS A 33 8.11 6.29 17.90
CA HIS A 33 6.94 6.92 17.30
C HIS A 33 6.38 6.07 16.15
N LEU A 34 7.23 5.55 15.27
CA LEU A 34 6.80 4.64 14.21
C LEU A 34 6.17 3.36 14.78
N ASN A 35 6.79 2.74 15.79
CA ASN A 35 6.26 1.53 16.43
C ASN A 35 4.87 1.78 17.03
N LYS A 36 4.67 2.91 17.72
CA LYS A 36 3.34 3.32 18.22
C LYS A 36 2.31 3.47 17.10
N LEU A 37 2.69 4.06 15.97
CA LEU A 37 1.81 4.20 14.81
C LEU A 37 1.49 2.86 14.14
N ILE A 38 2.41 1.89 14.15
CA ILE A 38 2.20 0.54 13.62
C ILE A 38 1.26 -0.27 14.52
N GLU A 39 1.46 -0.21 15.83
CA GLU A 39 0.70 -0.99 16.81
C GLU A 39 -0.71 -0.46 17.03
N ARG A 40 -0.95 0.82 16.73
CA ARG A 40 -2.26 1.44 16.86
C ARG A 40 -3.22 0.90 15.81
N GLU A 41 -4.34 0.34 16.25
CA GLU A 41 -5.44 -0.04 15.37
C GLU A 41 -5.98 1.21 14.66
N PRO A 42 -5.99 1.24 13.30
CA PRO A 42 -6.49 2.40 12.57
C PRO A 42 -8.01 2.46 12.59
N LEU A 43 -8.56 3.67 12.45
CA LEU A 43 -9.99 3.87 12.26
C LEU A 43 -10.39 3.46 10.84
N TRP A 44 -10.70 2.19 10.63
CA TRP A 44 -11.03 1.62 9.31
C TRP A 44 -12.17 2.35 8.59
N THR A 45 -13.14 2.87 9.33
CA THR A 45 -14.26 3.66 8.78
C THR A 45 -13.80 4.90 8.03
N LEU A 46 -12.61 5.45 8.33
CA LEU A 46 -12.04 6.59 7.60
C LEU A 46 -11.79 6.28 6.12
N LEU A 47 -11.59 5.00 5.75
CA LEU A 47 -11.44 4.58 4.36
C LEU A 47 -12.73 4.69 3.54
N GLU A 48 -13.88 4.88 4.19
CA GLU A 48 -15.16 5.14 3.54
C GLU A 48 -15.34 6.63 3.19
N HIS A 49 -14.50 7.52 3.74
CA HIS A 49 -14.60 8.96 3.52
C HIS A 49 -13.61 9.42 2.45
N LYS A 50 -14.15 9.85 1.31
CA LYS A 50 -13.35 10.28 0.14
C LYS A 50 -12.30 11.36 0.49
N GLU A 51 -12.69 12.38 1.24
CA GLU A 51 -11.81 13.49 1.64
C GLU A 51 -10.60 13.00 2.46
N PHE A 52 -10.79 11.98 3.30
CA PHE A 52 -9.69 11.36 4.04
C PHE A 52 -8.80 10.53 3.11
N VAL A 53 -9.41 9.67 2.29
CA VAL A 53 -8.69 8.76 1.38
C VAL A 53 -7.79 9.54 0.40
N GLU A 54 -8.22 10.69 -0.10
CA GLU A 54 -7.43 11.52 -1.03
C GLU A 54 -6.04 11.90 -0.50
N ASN A 55 -5.86 11.92 0.82
CA ASN A 55 -4.57 12.18 1.46
C ASN A 55 -3.66 10.93 1.55
N LEU A 56 -4.19 9.73 1.28
CA LEU A 56 -3.47 8.48 1.43
C LEU A 56 -2.67 8.11 0.17
N PHE A 57 -1.41 7.71 0.35
CA PHE A 57 -0.58 7.26 -0.77
C PHE A 57 -1.08 5.93 -1.35
N HIS A 58 -0.85 5.72 -2.65
CA HIS A 58 -1.32 4.59 -3.47
C HIS A 58 -2.83 4.39 -3.61
N VAL A 59 -3.66 4.84 -2.67
CA VAL A 59 -5.12 4.64 -2.69
C VAL A 59 -5.93 5.92 -2.83
N GLY A 60 -5.31 7.11 -2.82
CA GLY A 60 -6.02 8.39 -2.90
C GLY A 60 -6.94 8.56 -4.09
N ALA A 61 -6.62 7.97 -5.25
CA ALA A 61 -7.48 7.99 -6.44
C ALA A 61 -8.55 6.86 -6.46
N HIS A 62 -8.70 6.09 -5.38
CA HIS A 62 -9.47 4.85 -5.32
C HIS A 62 -10.51 4.83 -4.20
N GLY A 63 -10.94 5.99 -3.69
CA GLY A 63 -11.93 6.11 -2.61
C GLY A 63 -13.22 5.32 -2.84
N THR A 64 -13.77 5.32 -4.06
CA THR A 64 -15.01 4.56 -4.37
C THR A 64 -14.86 3.05 -4.21
N ILE A 65 -13.65 2.51 -4.40
CA ILE A 65 -13.38 1.08 -4.21
C ILE A 65 -13.26 0.77 -2.72
N LEU A 66 -12.58 1.64 -1.97
CA LEU A 66 -12.43 1.51 -0.53
C LEU A 66 -13.79 1.61 0.18
N GLU A 67 -14.64 2.57 -0.21
CA GLU A 67 -16.01 2.70 0.28
C GLU A 67 -16.86 1.47 -0.03
N LYS A 68 -16.68 0.85 -1.21
CA LYS A 68 -17.42 -0.37 -1.59
C LYS A 68 -16.94 -1.61 -0.86
N MET A 69 -15.63 -1.77 -0.69
CA MET A 69 -15.02 -2.98 -0.13
C MET A 69 -14.92 -2.94 1.40
N LYS A 70 -14.76 -1.75 2.00
CA LYS A 70 -14.70 -1.50 3.44
C LYS A 70 -13.70 -2.41 4.17
N PRO A 71 -12.41 -2.42 3.78
CA PRO A 71 -11.42 -3.28 4.43
C PRO A 71 -11.31 -2.96 5.93
N GLN A 72 -11.24 -4.01 6.75
CA GLN A 72 -11.16 -3.96 8.22
C GLN A 72 -9.88 -4.63 8.76
N SER A 73 -8.89 -4.87 7.89
CA SER A 73 -7.60 -5.43 8.28
C SER A 73 -6.52 -5.09 7.27
N VAL A 74 -5.25 -5.21 7.67
CA VAL A 74 -4.09 -5.02 6.80
C VAL A 74 -4.15 -5.96 5.58
N GLU A 75 -4.56 -7.21 5.78
CA GLU A 75 -4.70 -8.19 4.69
C GLU A 75 -5.81 -7.78 3.73
N GLN A 76 -6.96 -7.32 4.23
CA GLN A 76 -8.05 -6.85 3.37
C GLN A 76 -7.63 -5.61 2.57
N LEU A 77 -6.93 -4.66 3.21
CA LEU A 77 -6.39 -3.49 2.51
C LEU A 77 -5.34 -3.89 1.46
N ALA A 78 -4.49 -4.87 1.74
CA ALA A 78 -3.55 -5.42 0.76
C ALA A 78 -4.25 -6.08 -0.43
N ILE A 79 -5.39 -6.75 -0.21
CA ILE A 79 -6.25 -7.28 -1.27
C ILE A 79 -6.83 -6.14 -2.12
N VAL A 80 -7.30 -5.06 -1.49
CA VAL A 80 -7.76 -3.86 -2.23
C VAL A 80 -6.64 -3.31 -3.12
N LEU A 81 -5.42 -3.14 -2.57
CA LEU A 81 -4.24 -2.70 -3.32
C LEU A 81 -3.89 -3.59 -4.51
N ALA A 82 -4.18 -4.89 -4.44
CA ALA A 82 -4.04 -5.81 -5.57
C ALA A 82 -5.18 -5.63 -6.59
N ILE A 83 -6.43 -5.51 -6.14
CA ILE A 83 -7.63 -5.36 -6.99
C ILE A 83 -7.62 -4.06 -7.80
N ILE A 84 -7.07 -2.97 -7.28
CA ILE A 84 -6.98 -1.71 -8.03
C ILE A 84 -6.07 -1.81 -9.26
N ARG A 85 -5.23 -2.86 -9.37
CA ARG A 85 -4.35 -3.08 -10.52
C ARG A 85 -5.15 -3.64 -11.71
N PRO A 86 -4.83 -3.23 -12.96
CA PRO A 86 -5.58 -3.66 -14.15
C PRO A 86 -5.80 -5.17 -14.25
N GLY A 87 -4.76 -5.98 -14.03
CA GLY A 87 -4.83 -7.44 -14.17
C GLY A 87 -5.72 -8.16 -13.14
N LYS A 88 -6.06 -7.52 -12.01
CA LYS A 88 -6.89 -8.14 -10.95
C LYS A 88 -8.22 -7.41 -10.74
N ARG A 89 -8.50 -6.36 -11.51
CA ARG A 89 -9.70 -5.53 -11.37
C ARG A 89 -11.02 -6.27 -11.61
N HIS A 90 -10.98 -7.32 -12.42
CA HIS A 90 -12.11 -8.21 -12.67
C HIS A 90 -12.58 -9.01 -11.44
N LEU A 91 -11.78 -9.06 -10.36
CA LEU A 91 -12.13 -9.72 -9.11
C LEU A 91 -12.97 -8.83 -8.18
N LEU A 92 -13.19 -7.56 -8.53
CA LEU A 92 -14.00 -6.64 -7.72
C LEU A 92 -15.43 -7.15 -7.57
N GLY A 93 -15.94 -7.19 -6.33
CA GLY A 93 -17.29 -7.66 -6.01
C GLY A 93 -17.37 -9.13 -5.59
N LYS A 94 -16.27 -9.89 -5.68
CA LYS A 94 -16.16 -11.21 -5.05
C LYS A 94 -16.14 -11.11 -3.53
N THR A 95 -16.45 -12.22 -2.86
CA THR A 95 -16.38 -12.29 -1.40
C THR A 95 -14.93 -12.25 -0.92
N TRP A 96 -14.70 -11.85 0.33
CA TRP A 96 -13.35 -11.86 0.92
C TRP A 96 -12.70 -13.25 0.91
N ASN A 97 -13.48 -14.32 1.02
CA ASN A 97 -12.95 -15.69 1.00
C ASN A 97 -12.45 -16.04 -0.41
N ASP A 98 -13.26 -15.80 -1.45
CA ASP A 98 -12.85 -16.05 -2.84
C ASP A 98 -11.61 -15.21 -3.22
N LEU A 99 -11.55 -13.98 -2.72
CA LEU A 99 -10.42 -13.09 -2.96
C LEU A 99 -9.15 -13.60 -2.30
N LYS A 100 -9.19 -14.05 -1.04
CA LYS A 100 -8.01 -14.58 -0.34
C LYS A 100 -7.37 -15.76 -1.07
N GLU A 101 -8.18 -16.59 -1.71
CA GLU A 101 -7.73 -17.74 -2.49
C GLU A 101 -7.16 -17.34 -3.86
N THR A 102 -7.83 -16.44 -4.58
CA THR A 102 -7.53 -16.20 -6.02
C THR A 102 -6.66 -14.97 -6.31
N ILE A 103 -6.64 -13.98 -5.41
CA ILE A 103 -5.99 -12.68 -5.70
C ILE A 103 -4.47 -12.81 -5.90
N TRP A 104 -3.84 -13.77 -5.23
CA TRP A 104 -2.39 -14.00 -5.28
C TRP A 104 -1.96 -15.05 -6.30
N GLU A 105 -2.88 -15.59 -7.09
CA GLU A 105 -2.52 -16.48 -8.20
C GLU A 105 -1.63 -15.75 -9.21
N LYS A 106 -0.51 -16.40 -9.57
CA LYS A 106 0.42 -15.87 -10.57
C LYS A 106 -0.23 -15.92 -11.96
N PRO A 107 -0.04 -14.90 -12.80
CA PRO A 107 -0.44 -14.97 -14.20
C PRO A 107 0.28 -16.14 -14.88
N LYS A 108 -0.38 -16.77 -15.86
CA LYS A 108 0.19 -17.89 -16.64
C LYS A 108 1.26 -17.40 -17.63
N ASP A 109 1.22 -16.11 -17.95
CA ASP A 109 2.11 -15.47 -18.90
C ASP A 109 3.17 -14.61 -18.16
N ASN A 110 4.12 -14.03 -18.89
CA ASN A 110 5.14 -13.10 -18.35
C ASN A 110 4.58 -11.72 -17.95
N GLU A 111 3.28 -11.63 -17.66
CA GLU A 111 2.65 -10.42 -17.18
C GLU A 111 3.12 -10.05 -15.77
N TYR A 112 3.04 -8.76 -15.45
CA TYR A 112 3.43 -8.24 -14.15
C TYR A 112 2.63 -8.89 -13.01
N TYR A 113 3.34 -9.47 -12.03
CA TYR A 113 2.75 -10.07 -10.84
C TYR A 113 2.96 -9.19 -9.60
N PHE A 114 1.87 -8.64 -9.08
CA PHE A 114 1.87 -7.87 -7.84
C PHE A 114 1.98 -8.81 -6.62
N LYS A 115 3.16 -8.88 -6.02
CA LYS A 115 3.48 -9.83 -4.94
C LYS A 115 2.70 -9.50 -3.66
N LYS A 116 2.20 -10.54 -2.97
CA LYS A 116 1.52 -10.42 -1.67
C LYS A 116 2.32 -9.64 -0.63
N ALA A 117 3.60 -9.98 -0.45
CA ALA A 117 4.46 -9.31 0.53
C ALA A 117 4.56 -7.80 0.28
N HIS A 118 4.60 -7.38 -0.98
CA HIS A 118 4.66 -5.98 -1.37
C HIS A 118 3.33 -5.26 -1.11
N ALA A 119 2.20 -5.93 -1.39
CA ALA A 119 0.88 -5.41 -1.06
C ALA A 119 0.69 -5.21 0.46
N ILE A 120 1.16 -6.17 1.27
CA ILE A 120 1.11 -6.08 2.75
C ILE A 120 1.99 -4.94 3.26
N ALA A 121 3.21 -4.78 2.74
CA ALA A 121 4.09 -3.68 3.12
C ALA A 121 3.45 -2.30 2.84
N TYR A 122 2.79 -2.15 1.68
CA TYR A 122 2.05 -0.92 1.36
C TYR A 122 0.81 -0.74 2.24
N ALA A 123 0.05 -1.80 2.49
CA ALA A 123 -1.09 -1.72 3.41
C ALA A 123 -0.65 -1.26 4.80
N MET A 124 0.49 -1.77 5.29
CA MET A 124 1.04 -1.35 6.57
C MET A 124 1.46 0.11 6.59
N ALA A 125 2.17 0.57 5.56
CA ALA A 125 2.53 1.97 5.47
C ALA A 125 1.31 2.89 5.32
N ILE A 126 0.21 2.44 4.69
CA ILE A 126 -1.06 3.20 4.67
C ILE A 126 -1.66 3.28 6.08
N VAL A 127 -1.66 2.18 6.84
CA VAL A 127 -2.13 2.19 8.24
C VAL A 127 -1.33 3.17 9.09
N VAL A 128 0.00 3.17 8.97
CA VAL A 128 0.86 4.17 9.63
C VAL A 128 0.46 5.59 9.22
N GLN A 129 0.22 5.83 7.93
CA GLN A 129 -0.21 7.15 7.45
C GLN A 129 -1.59 7.54 8.01
N MET A 130 -2.54 6.61 8.08
CA MET A 130 -3.86 6.87 8.65
C MET A 130 -3.74 7.30 10.11
N ASN A 131 -2.94 6.59 10.90
CA ASN A 131 -2.72 6.89 12.31
C ASN A 131 -2.01 8.23 12.51
N LEU A 132 -1.04 8.53 11.64
CA LEU A 132 -0.33 9.80 11.64
C LEU A 132 -1.27 10.98 11.36
N LEU A 133 -2.13 10.88 10.34
CA LEU A 133 -3.13 11.92 10.04
C LEU A 133 -4.10 12.12 11.21
N CYS A 134 -4.49 11.04 11.91
CA CYS A 134 -5.30 11.14 13.12
C CYS A 134 -4.54 11.84 14.27
N GLU A 135 -3.25 11.56 14.46
CA GLU A 135 -2.41 12.24 15.46
C GLU A 135 -2.35 13.75 15.21
N GLU A 136 -2.10 14.16 13.96
CA GLU A 136 -2.01 15.58 13.55
C GLU A 136 -3.28 16.40 13.85
N VAL A 137 -4.46 15.76 13.81
CA VAL A 137 -5.75 16.43 14.08
C VAL A 137 -6.10 16.41 15.57
N THR A 138 -5.62 15.41 16.31
CA THR A 138 -6.03 15.18 17.70
C THR A 138 -5.05 15.71 18.76
N ASN A 139 -3.86 16.19 18.36
CA ASN A 139 -2.82 16.72 19.26
C ASN A 139 -2.51 15.80 20.45
N TRP A 140 -2.33 14.51 20.20
CA TRP A 140 -1.84 13.55 21.20
C TRP A 140 -0.32 13.54 21.30
#